data_AF-A0A525PPS9-F1
#
_entry.id   AF-A0A525PPS9-F1
#
_cell.length_a   1.000
_cell.length_b   1.000
_cell.length_c   1.000
_cell.angle_alpha   90.00
_cell.angle_beta   90.00
_cell.angle_gamma   90.00
#
_symmetry.space_group_name_H-M   'P 1'
#
loop_
_entity.id
_entity.type
_entity.pdbx_description
1 polymer ?
#
loop_
_entity_poly.entity_id
_entity_poly.type
_entity_poly.pdbx_seq_one_letter_code
_entity_poly.pdbx_strand_id
1 'polypeptide(L)' 'MKFQSTDNYVATDDLIIAVNAAVTLERPLLVKGEPGTGKTELARQISAALGLPMIEWNIKSTTRAQQGLYEYDAVSRL' A
#
# COMPACT_ATOMS: atom_id res chain seq x y z
N MET A 1 7.88 -9.29 11.91
CA MET A 1 7.98 -7.83 11.66
C MET A 1 6.80 -7.17 12.36
N LYS A 2 6.98 -6.02 13.03
CA LYS A 2 5.87 -5.31 13.71
C LYS A 2 5.90 -3.83 13.36
N PHE A 3 4.76 -3.29 12.96
CA PHE A 3 4.51 -1.87 12.74
C PHE A 3 4.10 -1.21 14.06
N GLN A 4 4.58 0.01 14.29
CA GLN A 4 4.18 0.92 15.36
C GLN A 4 3.98 2.31 14.77
N SER A 5 3.37 3.20 15.55
CA SER A 5 3.29 4.62 15.20
C SER A 5 4.67 5.19 14.89
N THR A 6 4.75 6.13 13.94
CA THR A 6 5.99 6.84 13.60
C THR A 6 5.90 8.31 13.98
N ASP A 7 7.02 9.02 13.97
CA ASP A 7 7.06 10.48 14.23
C ASP A 7 6.18 11.27 13.24
N ASN A 8 5.99 10.73 12.03
CA ASN A 8 5.27 11.38 10.95
C ASN A 8 3.85 10.81 10.74
N TYR A 9 3.46 9.77 11.47
CA TYR A 9 2.16 9.12 11.34
C TYR A 9 1.70 8.53 12.67
N VAL A 10 0.69 9.17 13.25
CA VAL A 10 0.04 8.73 14.48
C VAL A 10 -1.05 7.72 14.15
N ALA A 11 -0.78 6.45 14.40
CA ALA A 11 -1.74 5.36 14.19
C ALA A 11 -2.49 5.06 15.49
N THR A 12 -3.79 4.77 15.40
CA THR A 12 -4.55 4.25 16.54
C THR A 12 -4.16 2.81 16.84
N ASP A 13 -4.39 2.36 18.08
CA ASP A 13 -4.09 0.98 18.49
C ASP A 13 -4.81 -0.05 17.60
N ASP A 14 -6.07 0.19 17.26
CA ASP A 14 -6.84 -0.68 16.36
C ASP A 14 -6.21 -0.79 14.97
N LEU A 15 -5.69 0.32 14.43
CA LEU A 15 -5.02 0.33 13.14
C LEU A 15 -3.70 -0.44 13.21
N ILE A 16 -2.93 -0.24 14.28
CA ILE A 16 -1.69 -0.97 14.53
C ILE A 16 -1.95 -2.47 14.61
N ILE A 17 -3.01 -2.89 15.30
CA ILE A 17 -3.41 -4.30 15.41
C ILE A 17 -3.79 -4.86 14.03
N ALA A 18 -4.61 -4.15 13.26
CA ALA A 18 -5.04 -4.59 11.94
C ALA A 18 -3.85 -4.77 10.97
N VAL A 19 -2.91 -3.82 10.96
CA VAL A 19 -1.68 -3.89 10.14
C VAL A 19 -0.83 -5.09 10.55
N ASN A 20 -0.57 -5.24 11.85
CA ASN A 20 0.27 -6.33 12.35
C ASN A 20 -0.37 -7.71 12.13
N ALA A 21 -1.69 -7.81 12.22
CA ALA A 21 -2.41 -9.04 11.88
C ALA A 21 -2.27 -9.38 10.39
N ALA A 22 -2.45 -8.40 9.50
CA ALA A 22 -2.30 -8.60 8.06
C ALA A 22 -0.89 -9.06 7.67
N VAL A 23 0.14 -8.43 8.25
CA VAL A 23 1.55 -8.81 8.05
C VAL A 23 1.82 -10.21 8.58
N THR A 24 1.34 -10.54 9.78
CA THR A 24 1.59 -11.84 10.42
C THR A 24 0.88 -12.99 9.69
N LEU A 25 -0.32 -12.72 9.16
CA LEU A 25 -1.13 -13.72 8.47
C LEU A 25 -0.84 -13.79 6.96
N GLU A 26 0.02 -12.91 6.45
CA GLU A 26 0.28 -12.74 5.01
C GLU A 26 -1.02 -12.56 4.20
N ARG A 27 -1.96 -11.77 4.75
CA ARG A 27 -3.25 -11.48 4.12
C ARG A 27 -3.32 -10.03 3.67
N PRO A 28 -4.01 -9.74 2.55
CA PRO A 28 -4.20 -8.37 2.10
C PRO A 28 -5.04 -7.57 3.10
N LEU A 29 -4.67 -6.30 3.30
CA LEU A 29 -5.41 -5.34 4.12
C LEU A 29 -6.04 -4.27 3.25
N LEU A 30 -7.37 -4.14 3.32
CA LEU A 30 -8.10 -3.05 2.66
C LEU A 30 -8.41 -1.95 3.69
N VAL A 31 -7.91 -0.74 3.44
CA VAL A 31 -8.13 0.42 4.32
C VAL A 31 -9.19 1.34 3.73
N LYS A 32 -10.25 1.61 4.49
CA LYS A 32 -11.36 2.51 4.12
C LYS A 32 -11.37 3.76 5.01
N GLY A 33 -11.97 4.84 4.53
CA GLY A 33 -12.20 6.08 5.30
C GLY A 33 -12.35 7.30 4.41
N GLU A 34 -12.62 8.46 5.00
CA GLU A 34 -12.84 9.73 4.28
C GLU A 34 -11.61 10.20 3.47
N PRO A 35 -11.79 10.93 2.36
CA PRO A 35 -10.67 11.54 1.64
C PRO A 35 -9.76 12.34 2.56
N GLY A 36 -8.43 12.24 2.38
CA GLY A 36 -7.46 12.99 3.17
C GLY A 36 -7.06 12.39 4.53
N THR A 37 -7.61 11.25 4.95
CA THR A 37 -7.26 10.63 6.26
C THR A 37 -5.95 9.84 6.29
N GLY A 38 -5.00 10.13 5.39
CA GLY A 38 -3.66 9.51 5.43
C GLY A 38 -3.58 8.04 5.00
N LYS A 39 -4.54 7.49 4.26
CA LYS A 39 -4.53 6.09 3.79
C LYS A 39 -3.31 5.74 2.93
N THR A 40 -2.97 6.60 1.97
CA THR A 40 -1.77 6.42 1.13
C THR A 40 -0.51 6.57 1.97
N GLU A 41 -0.53 7.47 2.94
CA GLU A 41 0.62 7.70 3.82
C GLU A 41 0.88 6.50 4.74
N LEU A 42 -0.18 5.85 5.24
CA LEU A 42 -0.08 4.62 6.01
C LEU A 42 0.77 3.57 5.29
N ALA A 43 0.52 3.34 3.98
CA ALA A 43 1.28 2.36 3.21
C ALA A 43 2.79 2.71 3.12
N ARG A 44 3.12 4.01 2.97
CA ARG A 44 4.52 4.50 2.97
C ARG A 44 5.18 4.33 4.32
N GLN A 45 4.47 4.61 5.40
CA GLN A 45 4.99 4.53 6.76
C GLN A 45 5.20 3.07 7.18
N ILE A 46 4.30 2.17 6.78
CA ILE A 46 4.47 0.73 6.99
C ILE A 46 5.69 0.21 6.25
N SER A 47 5.84 0.53 4.96
CA SER A 47 6.98 0.06 4.17
C SER A 47 8.31 0.57 4.71
N ALA A 48 8.38 1.86 5.06
CA ALA A 48 9.56 2.48 5.67
C ALA A 48 9.90 1.85 7.04
N ALA A 49 8.91 1.72 7.93
CA ALA A 49 9.10 1.16 9.27
C ALA A 49 9.51 -0.32 9.25
N LEU A 50 9.05 -1.08 8.26
CA LEU A 50 9.37 -2.50 8.11
C LEU A 50 10.58 -2.77 7.20
N GLY A 51 11.17 -1.72 6.60
CA GLY A 51 12.29 -1.85 5.66
C GLY A 51 11.91 -2.61 4.38
N LEU A 52 10.66 -2.50 3.94
CA LEU A 52 10.12 -3.22 2.78
C LEU A 52 10.13 -2.35 1.52
N PRO A 53 10.33 -2.94 0.32
CA PRO A 53 10.12 -2.24 -0.92
C PRO A 53 8.64 -1.87 -1.08
N MET A 54 8.35 -0.62 -1.45
CA MET A 54 6.99 -0.17 -1.75
C MET A 54 6.76 -0.16 -3.25
N ILE A 55 5.74 -0.90 -3.68
CA ILE A 55 5.26 -0.89 -5.07
C ILE A 55 3.91 -0.17 -5.06
N GLU A 56 3.84 0.96 -5.76
CA GLU A 56 2.61 1.72 -5.90
C GLU A 56 1.98 1.43 -7.27
N TRP A 57 0.73 0.99 -7.28
CA TRP A 57 -0.03 0.80 -8.51
C TRP A 57 -1.40 1.46 -8.40
N ASN A 58 -1.59 2.53 -9.17
CA ASN A 58 -2.84 3.28 -9.21
C ASN A 58 -3.87 2.61 -10.12
N ILE A 59 -4.94 2.08 -9.51
CA ILE A 59 -6.03 1.39 -10.21
C ILE A 59 -7.15 2.39 -10.57
N LYS A 60 -7.60 2.33 -11.82
CA LYS A 60 -8.76 3.06 -12.37
C LYS A 60 -9.81 2.06 -12.86
N SER A 61 -11.03 2.53 -13.12
CA SER A 61 -12.09 1.70 -13.74
C SER A 61 -11.72 1.14 -15.11
N THR A 62 -10.77 1.78 -15.80
CA THR A 62 -10.23 1.36 -17.09
C THR A 62 -9.01 0.46 -16.97
N THR A 63 -8.49 0.22 -15.76
CA THR A 63 -7.32 -0.63 -15.54
C THR A 63 -7.67 -2.09 -15.78
N ARG A 64 -6.88 -2.77 -16.62
CA ARG A 64 -7.02 -4.19 -16.96
C ARG A 64 -5.92 -5.01 -16.30
N ALA A 65 -6.21 -6.28 -16.00
CA ALA A 65 -5.24 -7.21 -15.40
C ALA A 65 -3.94 -7.32 -16.21
N GLN A 66 -4.02 -7.26 -17.54
CA GLN A 66 -2.85 -7.32 -18.43
C GLN A 66 -1.83 -6.20 -18.13
N GLN A 67 -2.30 -5.00 -17.76
CA GLN A 67 -1.43 -3.87 -17.41
C GLN A 67 -0.64 -4.10 -16.11
N GLY A 68 -1.06 -5.05 -15.27
CA GLY A 68 -0.29 -5.49 -14.09
C GLY A 68 0.69 -6.61 -14.36
N LEU A 69 0.68 -7.18 -15.57
CA LEU A 69 1.59 -8.25 -15.99
C LEU A 69 2.73 -7.70 -16.83
N TYR A 70 2.39 -7.10 -17.97
CA TYR A 70 3.34 -6.46 -18.88
C TYR A 70 2.61 -5.50 -19.83
N GLU A 71 3.32 -4.48 -20.30
CA GLU A 71 2.86 -3.59 -21.37
C GLU A 71 3.84 -3.69 -22.54
N TYR A 72 3.32 -3.94 -23.75
CA TYR A 72 4.13 -3.99 -24.97
C TYR A 72 3.81 -2.76 -25.82
N ASP A 73 4.76 -1.82 -25.86
CA ASP A 73 4.69 -0.66 -26.73
C ASP A 73 5.50 -0.90 -28.00
N ALA A 74 4.78 -1.10 -29.11
CA ALA A 74 5.37 -1.32 -30.43
C ALA A 74 5.78 -0.01 -31.13
N VAL A 75 5.27 1.14 -30.68
CA VAL A 75 5.39 2.42 -31.39
C VAL A 75 6.54 3.27 -30.85
N SER A 76 6.80 3.21 -29.54
CA SER A 76 7.94 3.90 -28.90
C SER A 76 9.34 3.35 -29.29
N ARG A 77 9.42 2.46 -30.29
CA ARG A 77 10.67 1.87 -30.82
C ARG A 77 11.08 2.40 -32.21
N LEU A 78 10.32 3.33 -32.80
CA LEU A 78 10.67 4.05 -34.03
C LEU A 78 11.19 5.45 -33.73
#